data_AF-A0A9E2CIC6-F1
#
_entry.id   AF-A0A9E2CIC6-F1
#
_cell.length_a   1.000
_cell.length_b   1.000
_cell.length_c   1.000
_cell.angle_alpha   90.00
_cell.angle_beta   90.00
_cell.angle_gamma   90.00
#
_symmetry.space_group_name_H-M   'P 1'
#
loop_
_entity.id
_entity.type
_entity.pdbx_description
1 polymer ?
#
loop_
_entity_poly.entity_id
_entity_poly.type
_entity_poly.pdbx_seq_one_letter_code
_entity_poly.pdbx_strand_id
1 'polypeptide(L)' 'MTKIMPNYDVYESPLVTRYASREMSELFGARHRILTWRRLWLALAEAQRRAGLKITARQISQLKRT' A
#
# COMPACT_ATOMS: atom_id res chain seq x y z
N MET A 1 -19.36 -19.98 14.90
CA MET A 1 -19.41 -19.07 13.73
C MET A 1 -17.99 -18.79 13.29
N THR A 2 -17.54 -19.38 12.17
CA THR A 2 -16.18 -19.19 11.64
C THR A 2 -16.12 -17.85 10.92
N LYS A 3 -15.39 -16.88 11.48
CA LYS A 3 -15.15 -15.58 10.84
C LYS A 3 -14.21 -15.80 9.66
N ILE A 4 -14.73 -15.78 8.43
CA ILE A 4 -13.90 -15.73 7.23
C ILE A 4 -13.14 -14.39 7.28
N MET A 5 -11.81 -14.42 7.39
CA MET A 5 -11.00 -13.22 7.24
C MET A 5 -10.89 -12.88 5.75
N PRO A 6 -11.16 -11.64 5.34
CA PRO A 6 -11.00 -11.22 3.95
C PRO A 6 -9.53 -11.31 3.51
N ASN A 7 -9.31 -11.75 2.26
CA ASN A 7 -7.98 -11.81 1.67
C ASN A 7 -7.67 -10.48 0.99
N TYR A 8 -6.74 -9.70 1.53
CA TYR A 8 -6.39 -8.39 1.00
C TYR A 8 -5.27 -8.41 -0.05
N ASP A 9 -4.66 -9.58 -0.28
CA ASP A 9 -3.50 -9.71 -1.17
C ASP A 9 -3.93 -9.76 -2.63
N VAL A 10 -5.11 -10.30 -2.93
CA VAL A 10 -5.68 -10.38 -4.28
C VAL A 10 -6.93 -9.53 -4.40
N TYR A 11 -7.16 -9.00 -5.60
CA TYR A 11 -8.40 -8.29 -5.89
C TYR A 11 -9.59 -9.27 -5.98
N GLU A 12 -10.63 -9.04 -5.18
CA GLU A 12 -11.82 -9.90 -5.15
C GLU A 12 -12.82 -9.50 -6.24
N SER A 13 -12.95 -10.34 -7.28
CA SER A 13 -14.01 -10.26 -8.28
C SER A 13 -14.17 -11.62 -8.98
N PRO A 14 -15.41 -12.03 -9.35
CA PRO A 14 -15.63 -13.27 -10.11
C PRO A 14 -14.85 -13.37 -11.42
N LEU A 15 -14.50 -12.23 -12.03
CA LEU A 15 -13.69 -12.19 -13.25
C LEU A 15 -12.21 -12.43 -12.94
N VAL A 16 -11.73 -11.91 -11.82
CA VAL A 16 -10.33 -12.04 -11.42
C VAL A 16 -10.03 -13.45 -10.93
N THR A 17 -10.92 -14.04 -10.12
CA THR A 17 -10.74 -15.43 -9.66
C THR A 17 -10.81 -16.47 -10.78
N ARG A 18 -11.51 -16.18 -11.88
CA ARG A 18 -11.68 -17.10 -13.02
C ARG A 18 -10.65 -16.92 -14.13
N TYR A 19 -10.20 -15.69 -14.38
CA TYR A 19 -9.48 -15.38 -15.63
C TYR A 19 -8.14 -14.67 -15.43
N ALA A 20 -7.91 -14.00 -14.30
CA ALA A 20 -6.68 -13.25 -14.10
C ALA A 20 -5.54 -14.15 -13.63
N SER A 21 -4.31 -13.82 -14.05
CA SER A 21 -3.12 -14.44 -13.46
C SER A 21 -2.99 -14.04 -11.99
N ARG A 22 -2.21 -14.83 -11.23
CA ARG A 22 -1.96 -14.55 -9.83
C ARG A 22 -1.25 -13.21 -9.64
N GLU A 23 -0.25 -12.93 -10.46
CA GLU A 23 0.54 -11.69 -10.42
C GLU A 23 -0.34 -10.46 -10.69
N MET A 24 -1.22 -10.55 -11.69
CA MET A 24 -2.20 -9.49 -11.98
C MET A 24 -3.16 -9.30 -10.79
N SER A 25 -3.66 -10.39 -10.23
CA SER A 25 -4.58 -10.34 -9.09
C SER A 25 -3.95 -9.68 -7.86
N GLU A 26 -2.67 -9.96 -7.60
CA GLU A 26 -1.89 -9.38 -6.50
C GLU A 26 -1.55 -7.90 -6.75
N LEU A 27 -1.22 -7.52 -7.98
CA LEU A 27 -0.93 -6.15 -8.37
C LEU A 27 -2.10 -5.20 -8.08
N PHE A 28 -3.33 -5.66 -8.34
CA PHE A 28 -4.55 -4.90 -8.07
C PHE A 28 -5.14 -5.14 -6.67
N GLY A 29 -4.47 -5.96 -5.85
CA GLY A 29 -4.87 -6.24 -4.48
C GLY A 29 -4.87 -5.01 -3.57
N ALA A 30 -5.71 -5.03 -2.54
CA ALA A 30 -5.84 -3.92 -1.59
C ALA A 30 -4.51 -3.65 -0.85
N ARG A 31 -3.78 -4.70 -0.47
CA ARG A 31 -2.44 -4.59 0.14
C ARG A 31 -1.48 -3.83 -0.78
N HIS A 32 -1.38 -4.22 -2.04
CA HIS A 32 -0.46 -3.59 -2.99
C HIS A 32 -0.77 -2.09 -3.16
N ARG A 33 -2.05 -1.75 -3.31
CA ARG A 33 -2.50 -0.35 -3.41
C ARG A 33 -2.11 0.47 -2.18
N ILE A 34 -2.41 -0.03 -0.97
CA ILE A 34 -2.12 0.71 0.28
C ILE A 34 -0.61 0.90 0.47
N LEU A 35 0.20 -0.12 0.21
CA LEU A 35 1.66 -0.01 0.30
C LEU A 35 2.22 0.98 -0.73
N THR A 36 1.67 1.00 -1.94
CA THR A 36 2.05 1.96 -2.97
C THR A 36 1.75 3.39 -2.53
N TRP A 37 0.57 3.63 -1.94
CA TRP A 37 0.22 4.94 -1.40
C TRP A 37 1.16 5.38 -0.25
N ARG A 38 1.54 4.46 0.64
CA ARG A 38 2.53 4.77 1.69
C ARG A 38 3.89 5.17 1.11
N ARG A 39 4.35 4.49 0.05
CA ARG A 39 5.59 4.85 -0.65
C ARG A 39 5.51 6.26 -1.23
N LEU A 40 4.38 6.63 -1.82
CA LEU A 40 4.15 7.99 -2.32
C LEU A 40 4.16 9.03 -1.20
N TRP A 41 3.49 8.76 -0.07
CA TRP A 41 3.51 9.66 1.09
C TRP A 41 4.90 9.81 1.70
N LEU A 42 5.68 8.73 1.75
CA LEU A 42 7.07 8.78 2.19
C LEU A 42 7.90 9.68 1.27
N ALA A 43 7.82 9.45 -0.05
CA ALA A 43 8.54 10.26 -1.04
C ALA A 43 8.13 11.74 -0.96
N LEU A 44 6.84 12.02 -0.76
CA LEU A 44 6.32 13.37 -0.56
C LEU A 44 6.91 14.01 0.70
N ALA A 45 6.88 13.32 1.84
CA ALA A 45 7.40 13.85 3.11
C ALA A 45 8.91 14.12 3.03
N GLU A 46 9.68 13.27 2.35
CA GLU A 46 11.11 13.50 2.09
C GLU A 46 11.34 14.71 1.19
N ALA A 47 10.55 14.89 0.13
CA ALA A 47 10.64 16.05 -0.76
C ALA A 47 10.26 17.36 -0.04
N GLN A 48 9.18 17.35 0.74
CA GLN A 48 8.73 18.49 1.54
C GLN A 48 9.78 18.91 2.58
N ARG A 49 10.43 17.94 3.25
CA ARG A 49 11.54 18.24 4.17
C ARG A 49 12.72 18.89 3.44
N ARG A 50 13.10 18.39 2.26
CA ARG A 50 14.17 19.01 1.44
C ARG A 50 13.81 20.42 0.99
N ALA A 51 12.53 20.70 0.76
CA ALA A 51 12.02 22.02 0.43
C ALA A 51 11.92 22.98 1.64
N GLY A 52 12.35 22.57 2.84
CA GLY A 52 12.38 23.42 4.04
C GLY A 52 11.07 23.43 4.84
N LEU A 53 10.09 22.59 4.51
CA LEU A 53 8.89 22.46 5.33
C LEU A 53 9.20 21.75 6.66
N LYS A 54 8.40 22.06 7.69
CA LYS A 54 8.57 21.55 9.07
C LYS A 54 8.18 20.06 9.17
N ILE A 55 9.01 19.19 8.63
CA ILE A 55 8.90 17.73 8.74
C ILE A 55 10.14 17.19 9.43
N THR A 56 9.94 16.53 10.57
CA THR A 56 11.03 15.98 11.36
C THR A 56 11.57 14.68 10.77
N ALA A 57 12.85 14.40 10.99
CA ALA A 57 13.46 13.12 10.63
C ALA A 57 12.71 11.93 11.29
N ARG A 58 12.25 12.11 12.53
CA ARG A 58 11.50 11.10 13.28
C ARG A 58 10.19 10.72 12.59
N GLN A 59 9.43 11.70 12.08
CA GLN A 59 8.17 11.44 11.36
C GLN A 59 8.41 10.62 10.09
N ILE A 60 9.46 10.95 9.31
CA ILE A 60 9.84 10.19 8.11
C ILE A 60 10.26 8.77 8.47
N SER A 61 11.09 8.60 9.51
CA SER A 61 11.51 7.28 9.98
C SER A 61 10.34 6.41 10.45
N GLN A 62 9.31 7.03 11.05
CA GLN A 62 8.10 6.32 11.42
C GLN A 62 7.32 5.81 10.19
N LEU A 63 7.21 6.62 9.13
CA LEU A 63 6.57 6.20 7.87
C LEU A 63 7.31 5.03 7.19
N LYS A 64 8.65 4.98 7.30
CA LYS A 64 9.47 3.88 6.76
C LYS A 64 9.29 2.54 7.47
N ARG A 65 8.87 2.55 8.73
CA ARG A 65 8.77 1.36 9.59
C ARG A 65 7.44 0.61 9.50
N THR A 66 6.53 1.08 8.66
CA THR A 66 5.15 0.59 8.52
C THR A 66 4.88 0.14 7.10
#